data_AF-Q6PIR8-F1
#
_entry.id   AF-Q6PIR8-F1
#
_cell.length_a   1.000
_cell.length_b   1.000
_cell.length_c   1.000
_cell.angle_alpha   90.00
_cell.angle_beta   90.00
_cell.angle_gamma   90.00
#
_symmetry.space_group_name_H-M   'P 1'
#
loop_
_entity.id
_entity.type
_entity.pdbx_description
1 polymer ?
#
loop_
_entity_poly.entity_id
_entity_poly.type
_entity_poly.pdbx_seq_one_letter_code
_entity_poly.pdbx_strand_id
1 'polypeptide(L)'
;PRVRHILGKVKFSDSEKTMEVCHNTLTNSLTIVPVLEGPTPPPNSRSSPQDNGQPECYLVFIGCSLKEDSLKDWLRQSAKQRPQRKALKTRGMLTQQEIKNIHVKRHLDPLPAGYFYNGTQFVNFFGDKTDFHPLMDQFMNDYVEEANREIERYNRELEQQEYRDLFEQKPKP
;
A
#
# COMPACT_ATOMS: atom_id res chain seq x y z
N PRO A 1 -12.95 -3.26 26.36
CA PRO A 1 -11.76 -4.02 26.82
C PRO A 1 -10.75 -3.02 27.42
N ARG A 2 -10.08 -3.34 28.53
CA ARG A 2 -9.04 -2.49 29.12
C ARG A 2 -7.73 -3.25 29.22
N VAL A 3 -6.76 -2.92 28.37
CA VAL A 3 -5.41 -3.51 28.37
C VAL A 3 -4.52 -2.75 29.37
N ARG A 4 -3.78 -3.46 30.21
CA ARG A 4 -2.85 -2.92 31.22
C ARG A 4 -1.40 -3.18 30.86
N HIS A 5 -1.10 -4.41 30.45
CA HIS A 5 0.25 -4.79 30.03
C HIS A 5 0.20 -5.50 28.69
N ILE A 6 1.21 -5.23 27.87
CA ILE A 6 1.46 -5.91 26.60
C ILE A 6 2.89 -6.40 26.65
N LEU A 7 3.09 -7.69 26.42
CA LEU A 7 4.40 -8.33 26.42
C LEU A 7 4.51 -9.21 25.19
N GLY A 8 5.67 -9.31 24.58
CA GLY A 8 5.82 -10.26 23.48
C GLY A 8 7.12 -10.16 22.73
N LYS A 9 7.26 -11.11 21.81
CA LYS A 9 8.37 -11.21 20.87
C LYS A 9 7.78 -11.01 19.47
N VAL A 10 8.19 -9.95 18.77
CA VAL A 10 7.61 -9.57 17.47
C VAL A 10 8.68 -9.23 16.46
N LYS A 11 8.36 -9.40 15.18
CA LYS A 11 9.17 -8.92 14.06
C LYS A 11 8.41 -7.80 13.36
N PHE A 12 9.03 -6.64 13.23
CA PHE A 12 8.44 -5.50 12.53
C PHE A 12 8.70 -5.60 11.02
N SER A 13 7.80 -5.04 10.20
CA SER A 13 7.91 -5.13 8.74
C SER A 13 9.11 -4.41 8.13
N ASP A 14 9.74 -3.52 8.90
CA ASP A 14 10.91 -2.72 8.54
C ASP A 14 12.22 -3.26 9.16
N SER A 15 12.17 -4.38 9.90
CA SER A 15 13.34 -4.95 10.57
C SER A 15 13.38 -6.46 10.43
N GLU A 16 14.54 -6.98 10.02
CA GLU A 16 14.79 -8.43 10.01
C GLU A 16 14.99 -9.00 11.43
N LYS A 17 15.29 -8.14 12.41
CA LYS A 17 15.56 -8.55 13.80
C LYS A 17 14.27 -8.75 14.57
N THR A 18 14.28 -9.77 15.42
CA THR A 18 13.20 -9.96 16.38
C THR A 18 13.37 -9.04 17.58
N MET A 19 12.28 -8.43 18.02
CA MET A 19 12.25 -7.45 19.11
C MET A 19 11.38 -7.98 20.25
N GLU A 20 11.83 -7.77 21.48
CA GLU A 20 11.03 -7.89 22.68
C GLU A 20 10.30 -6.57 22.94
N VAL A 21 8.99 -6.66 23.16
CA VAL A 21 8.12 -5.53 23.45
C VAL A 21 7.54 -5.70 24.84
N CYS A 22 7.66 -4.66 25.66
CA CYS A 22 7.01 -4.55 26.95
C CYS A 22 6.36 -3.18 27.06
N HIS A 23 5.04 -3.15 27.23
CA HIS A 23 4.29 -1.92 27.44
C HIS A 23 3.44 -2.02 28.71
N ASN A 24 3.56 -1.01 29.58
CA ASN A 24 2.69 -0.81 30.72
C ASN A 24 1.86 0.45 30.48
N THR A 25 0.55 0.27 30.26
CA THR A 25 -0.36 1.38 29.92
C THR A 25 -0.67 2.27 31.13
N LEU A 26 -0.50 1.77 32.37
CA LEU A 26 -0.73 2.54 33.59
C LEU A 26 0.40 3.54 33.86
N THR A 27 1.64 3.14 33.60
CA THR A 27 2.82 4.02 33.73
C THR A 27 3.21 4.69 32.42
N ASN A 28 2.51 4.36 31.33
CA ASN A 28 2.85 4.74 29.95
C ASN A 28 4.31 4.43 29.58
N SER A 29 4.86 3.35 30.13
CA SER A 29 6.23 2.91 29.85
C SER A 29 6.21 1.91 28.71
N LEU A 30 7.02 2.16 27.68
CA LEU A 30 7.20 1.29 26.52
C LEU A 30 8.68 0.99 26.35
N THR A 31 9.02 -0.30 26.30
CA THR A 31 10.36 -0.81 26.04
C THR A 31 10.30 -1.71 24.81
N ILE A 32 11.15 -1.42 23.83
CA ILE A 32 11.32 -2.22 22.62
C ILE A 32 12.81 -2.45 22.45
N VAL A 33 13.25 -3.70 22.61
CA VAL A 33 14.67 -4.05 22.57
C VAL A 33 14.89 -5.23 21.63
N PRO A 34 15.99 -5.27 20.85
CA PRO A 34 16.34 -6.45 20.08
C PRO A 34 16.52 -7.65 21.00
N VAL A 35 15.97 -8.81 20.59
CA VAL A 35 16.22 -10.06 21.31
C VAL A 35 17.71 -10.39 21.16
N LEU A 36 18.42 -10.49 22.28
CA LEU A 36 19.79 -10.98 22.30
C LEU A 36 19.76 -12.49 22.09
N GLU A 37 20.12 -12.95 20.90
CA GLU A 37 20.47 -14.36 20.68
C GLU A 37 21.73 -14.66 21.51
N GLY A 38 21.54 -15.28 22.67
CA GLY A 38 22.65 -15.79 23.46
C GLY A 38 23.42 -16.87 22.69
N PRO A 39 24.69 -17.13 23.03
CA PRO A 39 25.46 -18.20 22.39
C PRO A 39 24.69 -19.51 22.50
N THR A 40 24.44 -20.13 21.34
CA THR A 40 23.81 -21.44 21.26
C THR A 40 24.59 -22.40 22.15
N PRO A 41 23.95 -23.08 23.13
CA PRO A 41 24.66 -24.08 23.92
C PRO A 41 25.27 -25.11 22.95
N PRO A 42 26.49 -25.61 23.21
CA PRO A 42 27.13 -26.58 22.34
C PRO A 42 26.21 -27.79 22.16
N PRO A 43 26.21 -28.43 20.98
CA PRO A 43 25.34 -29.56 20.70
C PRO A 43 25.71 -30.71 21.63
N ASN A 44 24.90 -30.91 22.69
CA ASN A 44 24.96 -32.12 23.48
C ASN A 44 24.40 -33.26 22.62
N SER A 45 25.24 -34.23 22.29
CA SER A 45 24.99 -35.34 21.35
C SER A 45 23.93 -36.37 21.81
N ARG A 46 22.85 -35.97 22.52
CA ARG A 46 21.77 -36.87 22.97
C ARG A 46 20.36 -36.28 23.04
N SER A 47 20.12 -35.09 22.53
CA SER A 47 18.75 -34.60 22.33
C SER A 47 18.45 -34.59 20.84
N SER A 48 17.43 -35.34 20.42
CA SER A 48 16.70 -35.11 19.17
C SER A 48 16.46 -33.62 18.96
N PRO A 49 16.34 -33.10 17.73
CA PRO A 49 15.99 -31.70 17.51
C PRO A 49 14.68 -31.45 18.24
N GLN A 50 14.79 -30.88 19.43
CA GLN A 50 13.66 -30.52 20.26
C GLN A 50 13.12 -29.31 19.53
N ASP A 51 12.17 -29.60 18.66
CA ASP A 51 11.09 -28.75 18.24
C ASP A 51 10.65 -27.93 19.45
N ASN A 52 11.35 -26.82 19.69
CA ASN A 52 11.01 -25.84 20.69
C ASN A 52 9.78 -25.17 20.10
N GLY A 53 8.61 -25.79 20.27
CA GLY A 53 7.30 -25.35 19.77
C GLY A 53 6.81 -24.02 20.39
N GLN A 54 7.75 -23.17 20.81
CA GLN A 54 7.51 -21.78 21.13
C GLN A 54 7.26 -21.04 19.82
N PRO A 55 6.12 -20.34 19.67
CA PRO A 55 5.86 -19.54 18.48
C PRO A 55 6.98 -18.49 18.31
N GLU A 56 7.54 -18.41 17.11
CA GLU A 56 8.67 -17.53 16.77
C GLU A 56 8.36 -16.05 17.06
N CYS A 57 7.08 -15.68 16.99
CA CYS A 57 6.53 -14.39 17.42
C CYS A 57 5.22 -14.58 18.19
N TYR A 58 5.01 -13.81 19.26
CA TYR A 58 3.78 -13.80 20.05
C TYR A 58 3.57 -12.47 20.76
N LEU A 59 2.31 -12.19 21.12
CA LEU A 59 1.92 -11.06 21.99
C LEU A 59 0.97 -11.56 23.07
N VAL A 60 1.18 -11.09 24.29
CA VAL A 60 0.38 -11.36 25.48
C VAL A 60 -0.24 -10.06 25.95
N PHE A 61 -1.56 -10.04 26.05
CA PHE A 61 -2.33 -8.91 26.57
C PHE A 61 -2.87 -9.24 27.95
N ILE A 62 -2.56 -8.41 28.93
CA ILE A 62 -3.02 -8.55 30.32
C ILE A 62 -3.97 -7.39 30.62
N GLY A 63 -5.19 -7.68 31.09
CA GLY A 63 -6.23 -6.67 31.22
C GLY A 63 -7.56 -7.18 31.76
N CYS A 64 -8.62 -6.38 31.61
CA CYS A 64 -9.99 -6.73 31.98
C CYS A 64 -10.94 -6.69 30.78
N SER A 65 -11.91 -7.61 30.77
CA SER A 65 -12.94 -7.73 29.71
C SER A 65 -12.31 -7.77 28.31
N LEU A 66 -11.21 -8.51 28.17
CA LEU A 66 -10.53 -8.72 26.90
C LEU A 66 -11.36 -9.70 26.06
N LYS A 67 -11.52 -9.37 24.78
CA LYS A 67 -12.17 -10.23 23.79
C LYS A 67 -11.15 -10.51 22.71
N GLU A 68 -10.95 -11.77 22.39
CA GLU A 68 -9.94 -12.20 21.43
C GLU A 68 -10.15 -11.55 20.05
N ASP A 69 -11.37 -11.58 19.52
CA ASP A 69 -11.69 -10.97 18.22
C ASP A 69 -11.38 -9.48 18.18
N SER A 70 -11.72 -8.75 19.26
CA SER A 70 -11.41 -7.32 19.35
C SER A 70 -9.90 -7.03 19.39
N LEU A 71 -9.11 -7.91 20.01
CA LEU A 71 -7.65 -7.79 20.01
C LEU A 71 -7.05 -8.15 18.65
N LYS A 72 -7.58 -9.17 17.98
CA LYS A 72 -7.19 -9.54 16.61
C LYS A 72 -7.48 -8.41 15.64
N ASP A 73 -8.66 -7.81 15.70
CA ASP A 73 -9.03 -6.67 14.84
C ASP A 73 -8.18 -5.43 15.11
N TRP A 74 -7.79 -5.21 16.37
CA TRP A 74 -6.87 -4.13 16.72
C TRP A 74 -5.45 -4.38 16.17
N LEU A 75 -4.97 -5.62 16.24
CA LEU A 75 -3.67 -6.00 15.67
C LEU A 75 -3.68 -5.95 14.14
N ARG A 76 -4.78 -6.34 13.48
CA ARG A 76 -4.96 -6.18 12.03
C ARG A 76 -4.84 -4.74 11.60
N GLN A 77 -5.40 -3.78 12.35
CA GLN A 77 -5.27 -2.35 12.06
C GLN A 77 -3.83 -1.84 12.22
N SER A 78 -3.07 -2.45 13.12
CA SER A 78 -1.67 -2.08 13.39
C SER A 78 -0.68 -2.73 12.40
N ALA A 79 -1.11 -3.78 11.70
CA ALA A 79 -0.31 -4.45 10.68
C ALA A 79 -0.27 -3.65 9.37
N LYS A 80 0.67 -4.01 8.49
CA LYS A 80 0.73 -3.47 7.13
C LYS A 80 -0.60 -3.76 6.43
N GLN A 81 -1.38 -2.71 6.15
CA GLN A 81 -2.65 -2.84 5.44
C GLN A 81 -2.40 -3.29 4.01
N ARG A 82 -3.27 -4.17 3.50
CA ARG A 82 -3.24 -4.52 2.08
C ARG A 82 -3.50 -3.26 1.27
N PRO A 83 -2.56 -2.82 0.40
CA PRO A 83 -2.83 -1.70 -0.47
C PRO A 83 -4.05 -1.98 -1.34
N GLN A 84 -4.91 -0.98 -1.51
CA GLN A 84 -6.11 -1.14 -2.31
C GLN A 84 -5.78 -1.01 -3.80
N ARG A 85 -6.51 -1.77 -4.63
CA ARG A 85 -6.45 -1.62 -6.09
C ARG A 85 -6.86 -0.21 -6.47
N LYS A 86 -6.16 0.34 -7.45
CA LYS A 86 -6.53 1.61 -8.07
C LYS A 86 -7.59 1.34 -9.14
N ALA A 87 -8.64 2.15 -9.15
CA ALA A 87 -9.65 2.12 -10.21
C ALA A 87 -9.07 2.70 -11.51
N LEU A 88 -9.46 2.13 -12.65
CA LEU A 88 -9.10 2.68 -13.95
C LEU A 88 -9.73 4.06 -14.12
N LYS A 89 -8.95 4.98 -14.69
CA LYS A 89 -9.45 6.28 -15.13
C LYS A 89 -10.26 6.12 -16.39
N THR A 90 -11.32 6.92 -16.49
CA THR A 90 -12.05 7.15 -17.72
C THR A 90 -11.96 8.62 -18.09
N ARG A 91 -12.22 8.97 -19.34
CA ARG A 91 -12.18 10.36 -19.80
C ARG A 91 -13.08 11.28 -18.96
N GLY A 92 -14.25 10.80 -18.55
CA GLY A 92 -15.20 11.55 -17.71
C GLY A 92 -14.70 11.81 -16.28
N MET A 93 -13.64 11.11 -15.84
CA MET A 93 -13.02 11.32 -14.52
C MET A 93 -11.88 12.34 -14.56
N LEU A 94 -11.49 12.83 -15.75
CA LEU A 94 -10.46 13.85 -15.86
C LEU A 94 -10.95 15.18 -15.30
N THR A 95 -10.16 15.73 -14.40
CA THR A 95 -10.40 17.06 -13.84
C THR A 95 -10.10 18.14 -14.87
N GLN A 96 -10.72 19.32 -14.72
CA GLN A 96 -10.44 20.48 -15.57
C GLN A 96 -8.95 20.88 -15.54
N GLN A 97 -8.25 20.64 -14.42
CA GLN A 97 -6.82 20.91 -14.32
C GLN A 97 -6.00 19.90 -15.13
N GLU A 98 -6.35 18.62 -15.11
CA GLU A 98 -5.70 17.59 -15.94
C GLU A 98 -5.90 17.91 -17.42
N ILE A 99 -7.12 18.28 -17.84
CA ILE A 99 -7.42 18.68 -19.23
C ILE A 99 -6.56 19.88 -19.63
N LYS A 100 -6.48 20.93 -18.81
CA LYS A 100 -5.61 22.08 -19.07
C LYS A 100 -4.14 21.69 -19.16
N ASN A 101 -3.66 20.82 -18.28
CA ASN A 101 -2.27 20.37 -18.28
C ASN A 101 -1.92 19.54 -19.53
N ILE A 102 -2.84 18.65 -19.95
CA ILE A 102 -2.71 17.89 -21.20
C ILE A 102 -2.62 18.86 -22.39
N HIS A 103 -3.49 19.88 -22.42
CA HIS A 103 -3.47 20.89 -23.45
C HIS A 103 -2.14 21.66 -23.46
N VAL A 104 -1.69 22.21 -22.33
CA VAL A 104 -0.43 22.96 -22.24
C VAL A 104 0.77 22.12 -22.70
N LYS A 105 0.78 20.81 -22.47
CA LYS A 105 1.87 19.95 -22.94
C LYS A 105 1.87 19.69 -24.44
N ARG A 106 0.71 19.77 -25.10
CA ARG A 106 0.51 19.29 -26.48
C ARG A 106 -0.07 20.33 -27.43
N HIS A 107 -0.32 21.56 -26.97
CA HIS A 107 -0.93 22.63 -27.79
C HIS A 107 -0.03 23.12 -28.93
N LEU A 108 1.26 22.79 -28.89
CA LEU A 108 2.24 23.07 -29.95
C LEU A 108 2.47 21.87 -30.88
N ASP A 109 1.75 20.76 -30.68
CA ASP A 109 1.80 19.63 -31.59
C ASP A 109 1.30 20.05 -32.99
N PRO A 110 1.73 19.34 -34.05
CA PRO A 110 1.27 19.63 -35.40
C PRO A 110 -0.25 19.59 -35.51
N LEU A 111 -0.80 20.66 -36.07
CA LEU A 111 -2.24 20.76 -36.29
C LEU A 111 -2.68 19.85 -37.45
N PRO A 112 -3.88 19.27 -37.37
CA PRO A 112 -4.50 18.60 -38.50
C PRO A 112 -4.62 19.53 -39.71
N ALA A 113 -4.67 18.94 -40.90
CA ALA A 113 -4.86 19.70 -42.12
C ALA A 113 -6.10 20.59 -42.02
N GLY A 114 -5.90 21.89 -42.29
CA GLY A 114 -6.97 22.88 -42.26
C GLY A 114 -7.28 23.50 -40.92
N TYR A 115 -6.47 23.23 -39.91
CA TYR A 115 -6.41 24.03 -38.69
C TYR A 115 -5.18 24.92 -38.69
N PHE A 116 -5.33 26.12 -38.15
CA PHE A 116 -4.23 27.02 -37.86
C PHE A 116 -4.46 27.72 -36.52
N TYR A 117 -3.39 28.15 -35.87
CA TYR A 117 -3.47 28.97 -34.67
C TYR A 117 -3.31 30.44 -35.04
N ASN A 118 -4.27 31.28 -34.67
CA ASN A 118 -4.29 32.70 -35.07
C ASN A 118 -3.62 33.65 -34.05
N GLY A 119 -2.91 33.10 -33.06
CA GLY A 119 -2.33 33.87 -31.95
C GLY A 119 -3.20 33.91 -30.69
N THR A 120 -4.47 33.49 -30.77
CA THR A 120 -5.37 33.42 -29.60
C THR A 120 -6.18 32.13 -29.55
N GLN A 121 -6.64 31.62 -30.70
CA GLN A 121 -7.51 30.45 -30.82
C GLN A 121 -7.09 29.59 -32.01
N PHE A 122 -7.50 28.32 -31.98
CA PHE A 122 -7.40 27.43 -33.12
C PHE A 122 -8.60 27.64 -34.03
N VAL A 123 -8.34 27.81 -35.32
CA VAL A 123 -9.35 28.13 -36.33
C VAL A 123 -9.28 27.10 -37.46
N ASN A 124 -10.43 26.60 -37.91
CA ASN A 124 -10.51 25.70 -39.07
C ASN A 124 -10.75 26.47 -40.39
N PHE A 125 -10.72 25.76 -41.53
CA PHE A 125 -11.01 26.36 -42.85
C PHE A 125 -12.40 27.00 -42.97
N PHE A 126 -13.38 26.54 -42.19
CA PHE A 126 -14.74 27.09 -42.18
C PHE A 126 -14.86 28.33 -41.29
N GLY A 127 -13.82 28.69 -40.54
CA GLY A 127 -13.79 29.82 -39.62
C GLY A 127 -14.26 29.50 -38.19
N ASP A 128 -14.56 28.24 -37.88
CA ASP A 128 -14.91 27.82 -36.52
C ASP A 128 -13.69 27.95 -35.61
N LYS A 129 -13.92 28.41 -34.38
CA LYS A 129 -12.86 28.68 -33.40
C LYS A 129 -13.01 27.80 -32.18
N THR A 130 -11.88 27.35 -31.64
CA THR A 130 -11.79 26.60 -30.39
C THR A 130 -10.61 27.08 -29.57
N ASP A 131 -10.79 27.12 -28.25
CA ASP A 131 -9.75 27.48 -27.29
C ASP A 131 -8.77 26.32 -27.05
N PHE A 132 -9.20 25.08 -27.29
CA PHE A 132 -8.39 23.89 -27.15
C PHE A 132 -7.90 23.38 -28.49
N HIS A 133 -6.77 22.68 -28.47
CA HIS A 133 -6.20 22.01 -29.63
C HIS A 133 -7.24 21.07 -30.27
N PRO A 134 -7.38 21.02 -31.60
CA PRO A 134 -8.42 20.21 -32.26
C PRO A 134 -8.32 18.70 -31.97
N LEU A 135 -7.12 18.22 -31.62
CA LEU A 135 -6.89 16.83 -31.21
C LEU A 135 -6.98 16.60 -29.69
N MET A 136 -7.61 17.51 -28.95
CA MET A 136 -7.67 17.41 -27.48
C MET A 136 -8.29 16.09 -27.00
N ASP A 137 -9.33 15.59 -27.68
CA ASP A 137 -9.96 14.31 -27.35
C ASP A 137 -8.98 13.13 -27.47
N GLN A 138 -8.15 13.14 -28.51
CA GLN A 138 -7.11 12.14 -28.68
C GLN A 138 -6.07 12.24 -27.56
N PHE A 139 -5.60 13.45 -27.24
CA PHE A 139 -4.62 13.65 -26.17
C PHE A 139 -5.16 13.21 -24.80
N MET A 140 -6.44 13.40 -24.54
CA MET A 140 -7.10 12.90 -23.33
C MET A 140 -7.16 11.37 -23.31
N ASN A 141 -7.46 10.75 -24.45
CA ASN A 141 -7.47 9.29 -24.56
C ASN A 141 -6.09 8.70 -24.32
N ASP A 142 -5.05 9.25 -24.97
CA ASP A 142 -3.66 8.81 -24.80
C ASP A 142 -3.22 8.94 -23.33
N TYR A 143 -3.58 10.06 -22.67
CA TYR A 143 -3.32 10.27 -21.25
C TYR A 143 -4.01 9.23 -20.36
N VAL A 144 -5.29 8.95 -20.62
CA VAL A 144 -6.05 7.95 -19.86
C VAL A 144 -5.47 6.56 -20.07
N GLU A 145 -5.11 6.21 -21.30
CA GLU A 145 -4.51 4.92 -21.62
C GLU A 145 -3.19 4.71 -20.87
N GLU A 146 -2.29 5.69 -20.92
CA GLU A 146 -1.01 5.60 -20.22
C GLU A 146 -1.21 5.54 -18.70
N ALA A 147 -2.09 6.38 -18.13
CA ALA A 147 -2.41 6.32 -16.71
C ALA A 147 -3.00 4.97 -16.30
N ASN A 148 -3.86 4.38 -17.14
CA ASN A 148 -4.45 3.07 -16.90
C ASN A 148 -3.42 1.95 -16.99
N ARG A 149 -2.47 2.04 -17.92
CA ARG A 149 -1.36 1.09 -18.03
C ARG A 149 -0.52 1.06 -16.75
N GLU A 150 -0.25 2.22 -16.14
CA GLU A 150 0.43 2.30 -14.85
C GLU A 150 -0.41 1.73 -13.70
N ILE A 151 -1.72 1.99 -13.70
CA ILE A 151 -2.66 1.45 -12.71
C ILE A 151 -2.74 -0.08 -12.82
N GLU A 152 -2.79 -0.62 -14.02
CA GLU A 152 -2.81 -2.06 -14.27
C GLU A 152 -1.51 -2.73 -13.81
N ARG A 153 -0.36 -2.12 -14.13
CA ARG A 153 0.94 -2.59 -13.63
C ARG A 153 0.95 -2.64 -12.09
N TYR A 154 0.53 -1.55 -11.45
CA TYR A 154 0.42 -1.48 -9.99
C TYR A 154 -0.53 -2.55 -9.42
N ASN A 155 -1.73 -2.70 -9.99
CA ASN A 155 -2.70 -3.67 -9.53
C ASN A 155 -2.19 -5.11 -9.71
N ARG A 156 -1.46 -5.39 -10.79
CA ARG A 156 -0.84 -6.71 -11.04
C ARG A 156 0.27 -7.00 -10.03
N GLU A 157 1.12 -6.02 -9.74
CA GLU A 157 2.15 -6.14 -8.69
C GLU A 157 1.51 -6.39 -7.32
N LEU A 158 0.40 -5.72 -7.01
CA LEU A 158 -0.37 -5.97 -5.79
C LEU A 158 -1.01 -7.36 -5.73
N GLU A 159 -1.45 -7.92 -6.86
CA GLU A 159 -2.02 -9.28 -6.93
C GLU A 159 -0.96 -10.36 -6.68
N GLN A 160 0.29 -10.11 -7.10
CA GLN A 160 1.41 -11.03 -6.88
C GLN A 160 1.94 -10.99 -5.45
N GLN A 161 1.70 -9.89 -4.72
CA GLN A 161 2.05 -9.83 -3.31
C GLN A 161 1.12 -10.74 -2.51
N GLU A 162 1.70 -11.78 -1.92
CA GLU A 162 0.99 -12.67 -1.00
C GLU A 162 0.63 -11.87 0.26
N TYR A 163 -0.64 -11.50 0.39
CA TYR A 163 -1.16 -10.89 1.61
C TYR A 163 -1.70 -12.00 2.51
N ARG A 164 -1.02 -12.24 3.63
CA ARG A 164 -1.48 -13.18 4.66
C ARG A 164 -2.03 -12.40 5.83
N ASP A 165 -3.26 -12.71 6.25
CA ASP A 165 -3.79 -12.20 7.52
C ASP A 165 -2.92 -12.72 8.67
N LEU A 166 -2.72 -11.89 9.70
CA LEU A 166 -1.93 -12.26 10.88
C LEU A 166 -2.43 -13.53 11.59
N PHE A 167 -3.72 -13.87 11.42
CA PHE A 167 -4.38 -14.97 12.12
C PHE A 167 -4.99 -16.03 11.20
N GLU A 168 -4.76 -15.95 9.88
CA GLU A 168 -5.18 -17.01 8.95
C GLU A 168 -4.33 -18.27 9.18
N GLN A 169 -4.94 -19.33 9.71
CA GLN A 169 -4.28 -20.63 9.81
C GLN A 169 -4.33 -21.31 8.44
N LYS A 170 -3.18 -21.84 7.97
CA LYS A 170 -3.18 -22.74 6.81
C LYS A 170 -4.13 -23.91 7.11
N PRO A 171 -5.00 -24.32 6.16
CA PRO A 171 -5.75 -25.55 6.32
C PRO A 171 -4.76 -26.68 6.60
N LYS A 172 -4.99 -27.43 7.68
CA LYS A 172 -4.25 -28.67 7.90
C LYS A 172 -4.59 -29.62 6.73
N PRO A 173 -3.58 -30.23 6.07
CA PRO A 173 -3.81 -31.22 5.04
C PRO A 173 -4.57 -32.44 5.57
#